data_AF-A0A9P6BQ71-F1
#
_entry.id   AF-A0A9P6BQ71-F1
#
_cell.length_a   1.000
_cell.length_b   1.000
_cell.length_c   1.000
_cell.angle_alpha   90.00
_cell.angle_beta   90.00
_cell.angle_gamma   90.00
#
_symmetry.space_group_name_H-M   'P 1'
#
loop_
_entity.id
_entity.type
_entity.pdbx_description
1 polymer ?
#
loop_
_entity_poly.entity_id
_entity_poly.type
_entity_poly.pdbx_seq_one_letter_code
_entity_poly.pdbx_strand_id
1 'polypeptide(L)'
;MLTIDNSENIIERLVYAFYQEQELVEKQGSGSEICTSSRREYIPSRKEKILGQILDAAERFGKSEEWYLDLIFGLLQSGGSGVTMQTCEKIKRVVEQGARSPAFNTTHLRVLAVGKTMQVLAQRDYNLNAKINGDPHYALAYFALWVLGEYGDNAEDWNLSTIFETLARCLLINQAL
;
A
#
# COMPACT_ATOMS: atom_id res chain seq x y z
N MET A 1 -25.49 11.00 -10.76
CA MET A 1 -24.17 11.62 -10.95
C MET A 1 -23.45 11.53 -9.61
N LEU A 2 -22.36 10.75 -9.52
CA LEU A 2 -21.57 10.65 -8.28
C LEU A 2 -20.79 11.96 -8.13
N THR A 3 -21.08 12.73 -7.08
CA THR A 3 -20.28 13.89 -6.69
C THR A 3 -19.03 13.43 -5.93
N ILE A 4 -17.96 14.22 -5.95
CA ILE A 4 -16.69 13.91 -5.29
C ILE A 4 -16.90 13.63 -3.78
N ASP A 5 -17.77 14.40 -3.12
CA ASP A 5 -18.09 14.20 -1.70
C ASP A 5 -18.81 12.86 -1.43
N ASN A 6 -19.64 12.42 -2.38
CA ASN A 6 -20.32 11.13 -2.25
C ASN A 6 -19.36 9.95 -2.47
N SER A 7 -18.35 10.12 -3.33
CA SER A 7 -17.31 9.10 -3.50
C SER A 7 -16.40 8.95 -2.29
N GLU A 8 -16.09 10.01 -1.56
CA GLU A 8 -15.30 9.91 -0.32
C GLU A 8 -16.02 9.06 0.73
N ASN A 9 -17.30 9.36 0.99
CA ASN A 9 -18.10 8.58 1.93
C ASN A 9 -18.18 7.09 1.54
N ILE A 10 -18.26 6.80 0.23
CA ILE A 10 -18.25 5.43 -0.28
C ILE A 10 -16.90 4.77 -0.04
N ILE A 11 -15.79 5.47 -0.30
CA ILE A 11 -14.44 4.95 -0.08
C ILE A 11 -14.20 4.70 1.41
N GLU A 12 -14.58 5.62 2.28
CA GLU A 12 -14.49 5.44 3.74
C GLU A 12 -15.27 4.22 4.23
N ARG A 13 -16.49 4.00 3.72
CA ARG A 13 -17.28 2.80 4.05
C ARG A 13 -16.61 1.53 3.57
N LEU A 14 -15.99 1.55 2.38
CA LEU A 14 -15.24 0.41 1.85
C LEU A 14 -14.00 0.12 2.69
N VAL A 15 -13.25 1.16 3.10
CA VAL A 15 -12.10 1.04 4.00
C VAL A 15 -12.51 0.46 5.34
N TYR A 16 -13.62 0.94 5.92
CA TYR A 16 -14.18 0.39 7.14
C TYR A 16 -14.54 -1.09 6.97
N ALA A 17 -15.22 -1.45 5.89
CA ALA A 17 -15.57 -2.85 5.59
C ALA A 17 -14.33 -3.73 5.40
N PHE A 18 -13.26 -3.20 4.80
CA PHE A 18 -12.00 -3.92 4.63
C PHE A 18 -11.34 -4.27 5.97
N TYR A 19 -11.25 -3.32 6.90
CA TYR A 19 -10.70 -3.57 8.23
C TYR A 19 -11.61 -4.46 9.08
N GLN A 20 -12.93 -4.35 8.93
CA GLN A 20 -13.86 -5.25 9.60
C GLN A 20 -13.65 -6.72 9.16
N GLU A 21 -13.47 -6.96 7.87
CA GLU A 21 -13.16 -8.30 7.34
C GLU A 21 -11.80 -8.81 7.84
N GLN A 22 -10.82 -7.92 8.03
CA GLN A 22 -9.53 -8.30 8.60
C GLN A 22 -9.65 -8.78 10.05
N GLU A 23 -10.37 -8.05 10.90
CA GLU A 23 -10.58 -8.47 12.29
C GLU A 23 -11.32 -9.82 12.39
N LEU A 24 -12.25 -10.08 11.48
CA LEU A 24 -12.99 -11.36 11.46
C LEU A 24 -12.07 -12.53 11.11
N VAL A 25 -11.16 -12.35 10.16
CA VAL A 25 -10.17 -13.38 9.79
C VAL A 25 -9.17 -13.62 10.92
N GLU A 26 -8.72 -12.56 11.60
CA GLU A 26 -7.80 -12.68 12.74
C GLU A 26 -8.46 -13.36 13.95
N LYS A 27 -9.75 -13.10 14.22
CA LYS A 27 -10.53 -13.74 15.29
C LYS A 27 -10.86 -15.22 15.01
N GLN A 28 -10.81 -15.68 13.75
CA GLN A 28 -11.11 -17.06 13.34
C GLN A 28 -9.88 -17.97 13.22
N GLY A 29 -8.69 -17.53 13.64
CA GLY A 29 -7.42 -18.23 13.40
C GLY A 29 -7.36 -19.72 13.83
N SER A 30 -6.72 -20.55 12.96
CA SER A 30 -6.31 -21.95 13.16
C SER A 30 -7.22 -23.08 12.64
N GLY A 31 -7.74 -22.96 11.42
CA GLY A 31 -8.26 -24.09 10.64
C GLY A 31 -7.49 -24.24 9.33
N SER A 32 -6.32 -24.88 9.38
CA SER A 32 -5.51 -25.18 8.21
C SER A 32 -6.20 -26.19 7.30
N GLU A 33 -6.82 -25.74 6.21
CA GLU A 33 -7.07 -26.59 5.05
C GLU A 33 -5.93 -26.45 4.04
N ILE A 34 -4.98 -27.38 4.15
CA ILE A 34 -4.06 -27.73 3.08
C ILE A 34 -4.92 -28.23 1.92
N CYS A 35 -4.89 -27.53 0.78
CA CYS A 35 -5.44 -28.06 -0.46
C CYS A 35 -4.37 -28.00 -1.55
N THR A 36 -3.77 -29.15 -1.79
CA THR A 36 -2.81 -29.43 -2.85
C THR A 36 -3.44 -29.34 -4.24
N SER A 37 -2.67 -28.76 -5.17
CA SER A 37 -2.61 -29.05 -6.61
C SER A 37 -3.69 -28.49 -7.57
N SER A 38 -3.17 -28.15 -8.77
CA SER A 38 -3.83 -28.04 -10.09
C SER A 38 -4.56 -26.75 -10.42
N ARG A 39 -3.86 -25.84 -11.12
CA ARG A 39 -4.34 -24.74 -12.00
C ARG A 39 -5.78 -24.28 -11.71
N ARG A 40 -6.03 -23.80 -10.49
CA ARG A 40 -7.32 -23.20 -10.12
C ARG A 40 -7.31 -21.76 -10.62
N GLU A 41 -8.39 -21.36 -11.28
CA GLU A 41 -8.70 -19.95 -11.47
C GLU A 41 -8.61 -19.26 -10.10
N TYR A 42 -7.71 -18.28 -9.98
CA TYR A 42 -7.53 -17.55 -8.75
C TYR A 42 -8.81 -16.74 -8.51
N ILE A 43 -9.60 -17.16 -7.53
CA ILE A 43 -10.80 -16.46 -7.10
C ILE A 43 -10.40 -15.51 -5.99
N PRO A 44 -10.44 -14.18 -6.20
CA PRO A 44 -10.08 -13.24 -5.16
C PRO A 44 -11.07 -13.33 -4.00
N SER A 45 -10.51 -13.33 -2.79
CA SER A 45 -11.26 -13.27 -1.54
C SER A 45 -12.14 -12.01 -1.48
N ARG A 46 -13.14 -12.02 -0.59
CA ARG A 46 -13.98 -10.84 -0.36
C ARG A 46 -13.13 -9.62 0.04
N LYS A 47 -12.12 -9.83 0.89
CA LYS A 47 -11.17 -8.81 1.32
C LYS A 47 -10.40 -8.20 0.14
N GLU A 48 -9.87 -9.03 -0.76
CA GLU A 48 -9.16 -8.56 -1.97
C GLU A 48 -10.09 -7.84 -2.94
N LYS A 49 -11.36 -8.26 -3.05
CA LYS A 49 -12.37 -7.58 -3.86
C LYS A 49 -12.67 -6.18 -3.33
N ILE A 50 -12.87 -6.03 -2.03
CA ILE A 50 -13.10 -4.72 -1.40
C ILE A 50 -11.88 -3.82 -1.59
N LEU A 51 -10.67 -4.35 -1.39
CA LEU A 51 -9.44 -3.61 -1.63
C LEU A 51 -9.32 -3.13 -3.08
N GLY A 52 -9.66 -3.99 -4.05
CA GLY A 52 -9.71 -3.62 -5.46
C GLY A 52 -10.71 -2.47 -5.73
N GLN A 53 -11.87 -2.49 -5.08
CA GLN A 53 -12.87 -1.42 -5.19
C GLN A 53 -12.39 -0.10 -4.57
N ILE A 54 -11.69 -0.15 -3.43
CA ILE A 54 -11.08 1.02 -2.80
C ILE A 54 -10.08 1.66 -3.77
N LEU A 55 -9.15 0.87 -4.31
CA LEU A 55 -8.13 1.38 -5.23
C LEU A 55 -8.73 1.98 -6.50
N ASP A 56 -9.67 1.27 -7.12
CA ASP A 56 -10.31 1.73 -8.36
C ASP A 56 -11.14 3.02 -8.11
N ALA A 57 -11.78 3.15 -6.95
CA ALA A 57 -12.53 4.35 -6.58
C ALA A 57 -11.58 5.52 -6.24
N ALA A 58 -10.50 5.26 -5.50
CA ALA A 58 -9.52 6.27 -5.13
C ALA A 58 -8.77 6.83 -6.37
N GLU A 59 -8.43 5.97 -7.33
CA GLU A 59 -7.84 6.39 -8.62
C GLU A 59 -8.77 7.30 -9.43
N ARG A 60 -10.09 7.04 -9.39
CA ARG A 60 -11.07 7.76 -10.22
C ARG A 60 -11.60 9.03 -9.57
N PHE A 61 -11.76 9.00 -8.26
CA PHE A 61 -12.49 10.02 -7.51
C PHE A 61 -11.69 10.63 -6.36
N GLY A 62 -10.40 10.31 -6.25
CA GLY A 62 -9.53 10.94 -5.26
C GLY A 62 -9.51 12.46 -5.43
N LYS A 63 -9.62 13.16 -4.29
CA LYS A 63 -9.73 14.63 -4.24
C LYS A 63 -8.39 15.37 -4.33
N SER A 64 -7.29 14.70 -3.98
CA SER A 64 -5.93 15.24 -4.02
C SER A 64 -4.92 14.09 -3.96
N GLU A 65 -3.68 14.34 -4.41
CA GLU A 65 -2.59 13.36 -4.32
C GLU A 65 -2.24 13.00 -2.88
N GLU A 66 -2.23 13.97 -1.97
CA GLU A 66 -1.91 13.75 -0.54
C GLU A 66 -2.89 12.78 0.12
N TRP A 67 -4.19 13.07 0.01
CA TRP A 67 -5.25 12.19 0.50
C TRP A 67 -5.15 10.77 -0.08
N TYR A 68 -4.84 10.65 -1.37
CA TYR A 68 -4.65 9.34 -2.00
C TYR A 68 -3.47 8.60 -1.38
N LEU A 69 -2.33 9.26 -1.22
CA LEU A 69 -1.15 8.66 -0.60
C LEU A 69 -1.42 8.27 0.86
N ASP A 70 -2.12 9.10 1.63
CA ASP A 70 -2.52 8.77 3.00
C ASP A 70 -3.34 7.48 3.06
N LEU A 71 -4.32 7.34 2.16
CA LEU A 71 -5.12 6.12 2.05
C LEU A 71 -4.25 4.91 1.69
N ILE A 72 -3.37 5.04 0.70
CA ILE A 72 -2.50 3.95 0.26
C ILE A 72 -1.55 3.51 1.37
N PHE A 73 -0.86 4.45 2.03
CA PHE A 73 0.05 4.13 3.12
C PHE A 73 -0.68 3.52 4.32
N GLY A 74 -1.89 3.99 4.65
CA GLY A 74 -2.73 3.37 5.68
C GLY A 74 -3.10 1.92 5.36
N LEU A 75 -3.45 1.65 4.10
CA LEU A 75 -3.72 0.28 3.63
C LEU A 75 -2.46 -0.60 3.69
N LEU A 76 -1.32 -0.10 3.19
CA LEU A 76 -0.05 -0.84 3.20
C LEU A 76 0.47 -1.12 4.63
N GLN A 77 0.24 -0.21 5.57
CA GLN A 77 0.69 -0.36 6.95
C GLN A 77 -0.14 -1.37 7.74
N SER A 78 -1.46 -1.32 7.57
CA SER A 78 -2.41 -1.99 8.47
C SER A 78 -3.19 -3.12 7.80
N GLY A 79 -3.16 -3.23 6.47
CA GLY A 79 -4.03 -4.14 5.71
C GLY A 79 -3.65 -5.62 5.73
N GLY A 80 -2.53 -5.97 6.36
CA GLY A 80 -2.15 -7.36 6.61
C GLY A 80 -2.04 -8.19 5.33
N SER A 81 -2.40 -9.46 5.45
CA SER A 81 -2.44 -10.43 4.35
C SER A 81 -3.40 -10.09 3.20
N GLY A 82 -4.26 -9.07 3.35
CA GLY A 82 -5.15 -8.63 2.28
C GLY A 82 -4.46 -7.74 1.25
N VAL A 83 -3.31 -7.15 1.61
CA VAL A 83 -2.50 -6.34 0.71
C VAL A 83 -1.50 -7.26 0.03
N THR A 84 -1.80 -7.61 -1.22
CA THR A 84 -0.96 -8.51 -2.00
C THR A 84 0.02 -7.71 -2.88
N MET A 85 0.95 -8.43 -3.52
CA MET A 85 1.81 -7.83 -4.53
C MET A 85 1.03 -7.22 -5.70
N GLN A 86 -0.11 -7.81 -6.08
CA GLN A 86 -0.97 -7.26 -7.13
C GLN A 86 -1.55 -5.90 -6.73
N THR A 87 -1.85 -5.71 -5.43
CA THR A 87 -2.25 -4.41 -4.88
C THR A 87 -1.13 -3.39 -5.08
N CYS A 88 0.12 -3.76 -4.74
CA CYS A 88 1.28 -2.88 -4.91
C CYS A 88 1.46 -2.50 -6.39
N GLU A 89 1.38 -3.45 -7.32
CA GLU A 89 1.50 -3.19 -8.76
C GLU A 89 0.41 -2.26 -9.30
N LYS A 90 -0.83 -2.38 -8.79
CA LYS A 90 -1.89 -1.42 -9.13
C LYS A 90 -1.55 0.00 -8.66
N ILE A 91 -1.06 0.14 -7.43
CA ILE A 91 -0.68 1.44 -6.86
C ILE A 91 0.48 2.05 -7.67
N LYS A 92 1.51 1.26 -7.97
CA LYS A 92 2.64 1.69 -8.81
C LYS A 92 2.16 2.25 -10.14
N ARG A 93 1.25 1.55 -10.82
CA ARG A 93 0.70 2.02 -12.10
C ARG A 93 0.09 3.42 -11.98
N VAL A 94 -0.62 3.72 -10.88
CA VAL A 94 -1.21 5.04 -10.65
C VAL A 94 -0.12 6.10 -10.44
N VAL A 95 0.96 5.78 -9.74
CA VAL A 95 2.10 6.69 -9.52
C VAL A 95 2.93 6.91 -10.80
N GLU A 96 3.07 5.88 -11.63
CA GLU A 96 3.81 5.94 -12.90
C GLU A 96 3.00 6.62 -14.01
N GLN A 97 1.79 6.13 -14.27
CA GLN A 97 1.00 6.48 -15.44
C GLN A 97 0.00 7.60 -15.15
N GLY A 98 -0.23 7.90 -13.87
CA GLY A 98 -1.21 8.85 -13.41
C GLY A 98 -2.54 8.20 -13.05
N ALA A 99 -3.26 8.88 -12.16
CA ALA A 99 -4.63 8.51 -11.85
C ALA A 99 -5.58 9.03 -12.93
N ARG A 100 -6.77 8.44 -13.00
CA ARG A 100 -7.85 8.93 -13.86
C ARG A 100 -8.50 10.20 -13.32
N SER A 101 -8.31 10.50 -12.03
CA SER A 101 -8.78 11.73 -11.42
C SER A 101 -8.03 12.94 -12.00
N PRO A 102 -8.74 14.01 -12.41
CA PRO A 102 -8.10 15.25 -12.87
C PRO A 102 -7.39 16.02 -11.74
N ALA A 103 -7.63 15.63 -10.48
CA ALA A 103 -6.98 16.24 -9.32
C ALA A 103 -5.53 15.80 -9.13
N PHE A 104 -5.02 14.88 -9.97
CA PHE A 104 -3.71 14.27 -9.79
C PHE A 104 -2.76 14.78 -10.85
N ASN A 105 -1.66 15.37 -10.42
CA ASN A 105 -0.49 15.60 -11.24
C ASN A 105 0.54 14.50 -10.95
N THR A 106 0.94 13.75 -11.97
CA THR A 106 1.88 12.62 -11.83
C THR A 106 3.22 13.03 -11.26
N THR A 107 3.77 14.17 -11.66
CA THR A 107 5.05 14.65 -11.12
C THR A 107 4.91 15.01 -9.65
N HIS A 108 3.85 15.74 -9.30
CA HIS A 108 3.58 16.13 -7.92
C HIS A 108 3.33 14.91 -7.02
N LEU A 109 2.56 13.94 -7.51
CA LEU A 109 2.30 12.67 -6.82
C LEU A 109 3.59 11.92 -6.49
N ARG A 110 4.58 11.89 -7.39
CA ARG A 110 5.86 11.20 -7.17
C ARG A 110 6.69 11.89 -6.10
N VAL A 111 6.79 13.22 -6.13
CA VAL A 111 7.47 14.03 -5.09
C VAL A 111 6.83 13.76 -3.72
N LEU A 112 5.50 13.84 -3.64
CA LEU A 112 4.77 13.56 -2.41
C LEU A 112 4.93 12.11 -1.95
N ALA A 113 4.95 11.15 -2.87
CA ALA A 113 5.15 9.74 -2.54
C ALA A 113 6.51 9.51 -1.87
N VAL A 114 7.57 10.16 -2.36
CA VAL A 114 8.92 10.08 -1.76
C VAL A 114 8.91 10.67 -0.35
N GLY A 115 8.40 11.90 -0.19
CA GLY A 115 8.32 12.55 1.12
C GLY A 115 7.50 11.75 2.13
N LYS A 116 6.35 11.22 1.69
CA LYS A 116 5.48 10.38 2.53
C LYS A 116 6.14 9.05 2.91
N THR A 117 6.83 8.42 1.95
CA THR A 117 7.62 7.20 2.20
C THR A 117 8.63 7.46 3.30
N MET A 118 9.44 8.52 3.18
CA MET A 118 10.44 8.88 4.18
C MET A 118 9.81 9.15 5.55
N GLN A 119 8.69 9.90 5.61
CA GLN A 119 7.97 10.17 6.86
C GLN A 119 7.50 8.88 7.54
N VAL A 120 6.86 7.99 6.78
CA VAL A 120 6.32 6.73 7.28
C VAL A 120 7.42 5.80 7.79
N LEU A 121 8.54 5.74 7.07
CA LEU A 121 9.67 4.89 7.45
C LEU A 121 10.46 5.47 8.64
N ALA A 122 10.57 6.80 8.74
CA ALA A 122 11.22 7.47 9.86
C ALA A 122 10.44 7.30 11.18
N GLN A 123 9.11 7.25 11.10
CA GLN A 123 8.24 6.98 12.26
C GLN A 123 8.29 5.52 12.73
N ARG A 124 8.90 4.62 11.95
CA ARG A 124 9.01 3.21 12.30
C ARG A 124 10.39 2.89 12.85
N ASP A 125 10.41 2.47 14.11
CA ASP A 125 11.51 1.69 14.65
C ASP A 125 11.50 0.31 13.99
N TYR A 126 12.28 0.18 12.92
CA TYR A 126 12.59 -1.10 12.32
C TYR A 126 13.46 -1.91 13.27
N ASN A 127 12.82 -2.56 14.24
CA ASN A 127 13.50 -3.47 15.13
C ASN A 127 13.89 -4.71 14.31
N LEU A 128 15.17 -4.79 13.92
CA LEU A 128 15.76 -5.89 13.12
C LEU A 128 15.55 -7.29 13.74
N ASN A 129 15.07 -7.35 14.99
CA ASN A 129 14.75 -8.57 15.74
C ASN A 129 13.27 -8.99 15.68
N ALA A 130 12.38 -8.24 15.01
CA ALA A 130 10.99 -8.64 14.84
C ALA A 130 10.93 -9.90 13.96
N LYS A 131 10.42 -11.00 14.52
CA LYS A 131 10.31 -12.30 13.83
C LYS A 131 9.54 -12.15 12.52
N ILE A 132 10.23 -12.46 11.42
CA ILE A 132 9.76 -12.45 10.03
C ILE A 132 8.81 -13.63 9.80
N ASN A 133 7.62 -13.60 10.38
CA ASN A 133 6.58 -14.58 10.10
C ASN A 133 5.34 -13.87 9.56
N GLY A 134 5.22 -13.79 8.23
CA GLY A 134 4.00 -13.37 7.54
C GLY A 134 3.60 -11.91 7.75
N ASP A 135 4.59 -11.03 7.87
CA ASP A 135 4.39 -9.68 8.41
C ASP A 135 3.66 -8.75 7.40
N PRO A 136 2.57 -8.04 7.79
CA PRO A 136 1.92 -6.95 7.02
C PRO A 136 2.88 -5.96 6.35
N HIS A 137 4.10 -5.88 6.85
CA HIS A 137 5.06 -4.84 6.55
C HIS A 137 5.86 -5.10 5.27
N TYR A 138 5.75 -6.29 4.67
CA TYR A 138 6.42 -6.61 3.41
C TYR A 138 5.90 -5.77 2.24
N ALA A 139 4.58 -5.60 2.11
CA ALA A 139 3.99 -4.81 1.03
C ALA A 139 4.41 -3.33 1.12
N LEU A 140 4.45 -2.78 2.34
CA LEU A 140 4.95 -1.43 2.60
C LEU A 140 6.44 -1.30 2.27
N ALA A 141 7.28 -2.22 2.75
CA ALA A 141 8.72 -2.20 2.50
C ALA A 141 9.04 -2.34 1.00
N TYR A 142 8.32 -3.21 0.29
CA TYR A 142 8.43 -3.37 -1.15
C TYR A 142 8.03 -2.10 -1.92
N PHE A 143 6.89 -1.51 -1.58
CA PHE A 143 6.44 -0.27 -2.21
C PHE A 143 7.39 0.90 -1.92
N ALA A 144 7.84 1.02 -0.67
CA ALA A 144 8.82 2.01 -0.26
C ALA A 144 10.15 1.90 -1.01
N LEU A 145 10.68 0.67 -1.15
CA LEU A 145 11.90 0.41 -1.89
C LEU A 145 11.78 0.88 -3.34
N TRP A 146 10.65 0.61 -3.97
CA TRP A 146 10.39 1.04 -5.34
C TRP A 146 10.27 2.57 -5.45
N VAL A 147 9.48 3.22 -4.59
CA VAL A 147 9.32 4.69 -4.64
C VAL A 147 10.67 5.40 -4.45
N LEU A 148 11.46 4.98 -3.45
CA LEU A 148 12.77 5.59 -3.20
C LEU A 148 13.80 5.24 -4.27
N GLY A 149 13.73 4.04 -4.85
CA GLY A 149 14.64 3.63 -5.92
C GLY A 149 14.41 4.38 -7.23
N GLU A 150 13.16 4.58 -7.61
CA GLU A 150 12.79 5.22 -8.89
C GLU A 150 12.73 6.75 -8.78
N TYR A 151 12.34 7.29 -7.62
CA TYR A 151 12.04 8.72 -7.47
C TYR A 151 12.80 9.39 -6.33
N GLY A 152 13.74 8.70 -5.67
CA GLY A 152 14.49 9.26 -4.53
C GLY A 152 15.33 10.49 -4.88
N ASP A 153 15.62 10.72 -6.17
CA ASP A 153 16.25 11.93 -6.68
C ASP A 153 15.40 13.19 -6.50
N ASN A 154 14.08 13.04 -6.36
CA ASN A 154 13.13 14.13 -6.12
C ASN A 154 13.06 14.58 -4.65
N ALA A 155 13.85 13.99 -3.76
CA ALA A 155 13.88 14.34 -2.35
C ALA A 155 14.72 15.61 -2.12
N GLU A 156 14.15 16.79 -2.42
CA GLU A 156 14.87 18.07 -2.37
C GLU A 156 15.47 18.41 -0.99
N ASP A 157 14.87 17.91 0.10
CA ASP A 157 15.27 18.23 1.48
C ASP A 157 15.95 17.08 2.24
N TRP A 158 16.04 15.88 1.66
CA TRP A 158 16.56 14.71 2.38
C TRP A 158 18.00 14.41 1.97
N ASN A 159 18.86 14.20 2.97
CA ASN A 159 20.24 13.78 2.70
C ASN A 159 20.24 12.41 2.00
N LEU A 160 20.97 12.28 0.89
CA LEU A 160 21.21 11.03 0.18
C LEU A 160 21.60 9.89 1.14
N SER A 161 22.38 10.19 2.18
CA SER A 161 22.73 9.22 3.23
C SER A 161 21.52 8.61 3.92
N THR A 162 20.49 9.41 4.21
CA THR A 162 19.24 8.96 4.86
C THR A 162 18.42 8.10 3.89
N ILE A 163 18.40 8.44 2.61
CA ILE A 163 17.73 7.65 1.57
C ILE A 163 18.42 6.28 1.43
N PHE A 164 19.74 6.23 1.34
CA PHE A 164 20.49 4.97 1.27
C PHE A 164 20.33 4.11 2.51
N GLU A 165 20.37 4.71 3.70
CA GLU A 165 20.12 3.98 4.95
C GLU A 165 18.71 3.37 4.97
N THR A 166 17.71 4.13 4.52
CA THR A 166 16.32 3.69 4.45
C THR A 166 16.13 2.57 3.42
N LEU A 167 16.73 2.71 2.24
CA LEU A 167 16.76 1.67 1.20
C LEU A 167 17.42 0.38 1.72
N ALA A 168 18.56 0.49 2.40
CA ALA A 168 19.27 -0.66 2.97
C ALA A 168 18.40 -1.40 4.00
N ARG A 169 17.69 -0.66 4.86
CA ARG A 169 16.73 -1.24 5.81
C ARG A 169 15.59 -1.96 5.10
N CYS A 170 15.00 -1.37 4.06
CA CYS A 170 13.95 -2.01 3.27
C CYS A 170 14.45 -3.29 2.56
N LEU A 171 15.67 -3.28 2.02
CA LEU A 171 16.29 -4.44 1.39
C LEU A 171 16.51 -5.59 2.37
N LEU A 172 16.98 -5.30 3.58
CA LEU A 172 17.17 -6.31 4.62
C LEU A 172 15.86 -7.00 5.01
N ILE A 173 14.74 -6.27 5.05
CA ILE A 173 13.41 -6.83 5.31
C ILE A 173 12.98 -7.76 4.16
N ASN A 174 13.26 -7.39 2.92
CA ASN A 174 12.88 -8.19 1.75
C ASN A 174 13.76 -9.44 1.57
N GLN A 175 15.03 -9.43 2.04
CA GLN A 175 15.95 -10.57 1.94
C GLN A 175 15.81 -11.60 3.07
N ALA A 176 15.11 -11.26 4.15
CA ALA A 176 14.94 -12.15 5.29
C ALA A 176 13.76 -13.15 5.14
N LEU A 177 13.23 -13.27 3.91
CA LEU A 177 12.22 -14.25 3.45
C LEU A 177 12.88 -15.34 2.60
#